data_AF-A0A4R5UMY8-F1
#
_entry.id   AF-A0A4R5UMY8-F1
#
_cell.length_a   1.000
_cell.length_b   1.000
_cell.length_c   1.000
_cell.angle_alpha   90.00
_cell.angle_beta   90.00
_cell.angle_gamma   90.00
#
_symmetry.space_group_name_H-M   'P 1'
#
loop_
_entity.id
_entity.type
_entity.pdbx_description
1 polymer ?
#
loop_
_entity_poly.entity_id
_entity_poly.type
_entity_poly.pdbx_seq_one_letter_code
_entity_poly.pdbx_strand_id
1 'polypeptide(L)'
;MKIALLIYPDFQAMSLEALSVFELANQAFADPPYEVATLSWAGGPVRSSAGFTIGSEKVFGGGFDTLLVAGGMELPTPPAQLLEWLTQAGNSFRRIGGICTGTFVLAQAGLLGGRRCTTHWMVSNELGERFPDVAVEHDRIFVVDGPIWTSAGMSAGTDLALAMVENDHGRDIAGSVADKLLLYHRRSGTDGQRSALLALAPRSDRIRRAISFAREKLSEPLPVERLAEAASLSPRQFSRMFRAETGQTPARAVERLRVEAARVMIETTRHPMGFVATETGFMDAERMRRAFVRTLGHPPQGLRRIARTDG
;
A
#
# COMPACT_ATOMS: atom_id res chain seq x y z
N MET A 1 -5.90 13.41 -20.24
CA MET A 1 -4.67 13.38 -19.41
C MET A 1 -3.82 12.22 -19.87
N LYS A 2 -2.52 12.47 -20.11
CA LYS A 2 -1.57 11.44 -20.53
C LYS A 2 -0.83 10.87 -19.33
N ILE A 3 -0.93 9.56 -19.14
CA ILE A 3 -0.32 8.81 -18.04
C ILE A 3 0.76 7.89 -18.62
N ALA A 4 1.99 8.03 -18.16
CA ALA A 4 3.09 7.16 -18.54
C ALA A 4 3.54 6.26 -17.40
N LEU A 5 3.82 5.00 -17.69
CA LEU A 5 4.62 4.12 -16.83
C LEU A 5 6.03 3.97 -17.43
N LEU A 6 7.02 4.52 -16.75
CA LEU A 6 8.43 4.33 -17.07
C LEU A 6 8.86 2.92 -16.62
N ILE A 7 9.23 2.10 -17.60
CA ILE A 7 9.79 0.77 -17.45
C ILE A 7 11.26 0.74 -17.89
N TYR A 8 12.00 -0.17 -17.31
CA TYR A 8 13.42 -0.43 -17.58
C TYR A 8 13.66 -1.95 -17.51
N PRO A 9 14.79 -2.48 -18.02
CA PRO A 9 15.06 -3.91 -17.96
C PRO A 9 14.86 -4.48 -16.56
N ASP A 10 14.21 -5.64 -16.48
CA ASP A 10 13.86 -6.34 -15.24
C ASP A 10 12.86 -5.61 -14.33
N PHE A 11 12.07 -4.69 -14.89
CA PHE A 11 10.90 -4.15 -14.21
C PHE A 11 9.93 -5.28 -13.80
N GLN A 12 9.23 -5.08 -12.71
CA GLN A 12 8.27 -6.02 -12.15
C GLN A 12 6.90 -5.80 -12.79
N ALA A 13 6.34 -6.88 -13.34
CA ALA A 13 5.13 -6.91 -14.16
C ALA A 13 3.88 -6.30 -13.51
N MET A 14 3.69 -6.45 -12.21
CA MET A 14 2.53 -5.88 -11.49
C MET A 14 2.53 -4.36 -11.49
N SER A 15 3.66 -3.69 -11.78
CA SER A 15 3.65 -2.24 -12.00
C SER A 15 2.74 -1.84 -13.18
N LEU A 16 2.50 -2.74 -14.13
CA LEU A 16 1.57 -2.52 -15.26
C LEU A 16 0.11 -2.48 -14.81
N GLU A 17 -0.26 -3.14 -13.70
CA GLU A 17 -1.64 -3.17 -13.20
C GLU A 17 -2.16 -1.76 -12.88
N ALA A 18 -1.27 -0.83 -12.51
CA ALA A 18 -1.61 0.57 -12.32
C ALA A 18 -2.22 1.20 -13.58
N LEU A 19 -1.80 0.78 -14.79
CA LEU A 19 -2.35 1.27 -16.05
C LEU A 19 -3.79 0.79 -16.27
N SER A 20 -4.11 -0.45 -15.87
CA SER A 20 -5.47 -1.00 -15.97
C SER A 20 -6.48 -0.21 -15.13
N VAL A 21 -6.06 0.43 -14.05
CA VAL A 21 -6.95 1.32 -13.27
C VAL A 21 -7.42 2.52 -14.10
N PHE A 22 -6.51 3.17 -14.83
CA PHE A 22 -6.85 4.29 -15.71
C PHE A 22 -7.66 3.84 -16.93
N GLU A 23 -7.32 2.68 -17.50
CA GLU A 23 -8.08 2.05 -18.59
C GLU A 23 -9.54 1.76 -18.17
N LEU A 24 -9.76 1.20 -16.98
CA LEU A 24 -11.10 0.92 -16.47
C LEU A 24 -11.87 2.19 -16.10
N ALA A 25 -11.17 3.23 -15.64
CA ALA A 25 -11.76 4.54 -15.39
C ALA A 25 -12.33 5.15 -16.68
N ASN A 26 -11.65 4.96 -17.82
CA ASN A 26 -12.14 5.45 -19.11
C ASN A 26 -13.52 4.92 -19.48
N GLN A 27 -13.86 3.70 -19.08
CA GLN A 27 -15.18 3.12 -19.36
C GLN A 27 -16.35 3.79 -18.62
N ALA A 28 -16.06 4.70 -17.68
CA ALA A 28 -17.10 5.49 -17.01
C ALA A 28 -17.49 6.76 -17.79
N PHE A 29 -16.82 7.06 -18.91
CA PHE A 29 -16.98 8.29 -19.67
C PHE A 29 -17.26 8.01 -21.15
N ALA A 30 -18.01 8.91 -21.80
CA ALA A 30 -18.20 8.88 -23.25
C ALA A 30 -16.89 9.24 -23.99
N ASP A 31 -16.21 10.28 -23.51
CA ASP A 31 -14.88 10.67 -23.95
C ASP A 31 -13.83 10.23 -22.92
N PRO A 32 -12.93 9.29 -23.24
CA PRO A 32 -11.93 8.77 -22.31
C PRO A 32 -11.02 9.88 -21.74
N PRO A 33 -10.98 10.09 -20.40
CA PRO A 33 -10.13 11.11 -19.80
C PRO A 33 -8.65 10.74 -19.75
N TYR A 34 -8.28 9.46 -19.88
CA TYR A 34 -6.90 8.98 -19.79
C TYR A 34 -6.40 8.38 -21.09
N GLU A 35 -5.19 8.76 -21.48
CA GLU A 35 -4.35 8.07 -22.47
C GLU A 35 -3.19 7.45 -21.71
N VAL A 36 -3.00 6.13 -21.83
CA VAL A 36 -1.96 5.38 -21.11
C VAL A 36 -0.84 4.97 -22.05
N ALA A 37 0.42 5.10 -21.61
CA ALA A 37 1.59 4.68 -22.37
C ALA A 37 2.64 4.03 -21.46
N THR A 38 3.48 3.19 -22.06
CA THR A 38 4.71 2.66 -21.45
C THR A 38 5.91 3.37 -22.04
N LEU A 39 6.79 3.90 -21.20
CA LEU A 39 8.00 4.60 -21.62
C LEU A 39 9.24 3.82 -21.24
N SER A 40 10.30 3.92 -22.03
CA SER A 40 11.64 3.53 -21.64
C SER A 40 12.67 4.48 -22.23
N TRP A 41 13.88 4.44 -21.70
CA TRP A 41 14.96 5.32 -22.17
C TRP A 41 15.21 5.20 -23.68
N ALA A 42 15.26 3.96 -24.18
CA ALA A 42 15.55 3.69 -25.59
C ALA A 42 14.28 3.59 -26.45
N GLY A 43 13.11 3.38 -25.86
CA GLY A 43 11.93 2.88 -26.55
C GLY A 43 12.09 1.41 -26.99
N GLY A 44 11.07 0.86 -27.62
CA GLY A 44 11.07 -0.51 -28.11
C GLY A 44 10.81 -1.56 -27.02
N PRO A 45 11.20 -2.83 -27.25
CA PRO A 45 10.93 -3.94 -26.34
C PRO A 45 11.76 -3.86 -25.04
N VAL A 46 11.09 -3.93 -23.90
CA VAL A 46 11.70 -4.01 -22.56
C VAL A 46 11.29 -5.31 -21.88
N ARG A 47 12.28 -6.10 -21.45
CA ARG A 47 12.05 -7.38 -20.77
C ARG A 47 11.73 -7.16 -19.30
N SER A 48 10.67 -7.80 -18.81
CA SER A 48 10.27 -7.84 -17.40
C SER A 48 11.05 -8.90 -16.62
N SER A 49 11.03 -8.79 -15.30
CA SER A 49 11.62 -9.80 -14.39
C SER A 49 10.95 -11.19 -14.51
N ALA A 50 9.74 -11.26 -15.07
CA ALA A 50 9.01 -12.51 -15.32
C ALA A 50 9.37 -13.14 -16.69
N GLY A 51 10.24 -12.49 -17.46
CA GLY A 51 10.81 -13.04 -18.69
C GLY A 51 10.09 -12.65 -19.98
N PHE A 52 8.90 -12.06 -19.92
CA PHE A 52 8.17 -11.54 -21.08
C PHE A 52 8.54 -10.08 -21.37
N THR A 53 8.22 -9.61 -22.58
CA THR A 53 8.61 -8.30 -23.09
C THR A 53 7.40 -7.39 -23.31
N ILE A 54 7.54 -6.11 -22.98
CA ILE A 54 6.55 -5.06 -23.22
C ILE A 54 7.13 -4.03 -24.17
N GLY A 55 6.35 -3.61 -25.17
CA GLY A 55 6.71 -2.49 -26.04
C GLY A 55 6.65 -1.16 -25.29
N SER A 56 7.53 -0.23 -25.62
CA SER A 56 7.58 1.09 -25.00
C SER A 56 7.90 2.18 -26.02
N GLU A 57 7.43 3.39 -25.74
CA GLU A 57 7.86 4.60 -26.43
C GLU A 57 9.11 5.17 -25.76
N LYS A 58 9.86 5.99 -26.50
CA LYS A 58 11.03 6.65 -25.96
C LYS A 58 10.60 7.78 -25.01
N VAL A 59 11.33 8.00 -23.91
CA VAL A 59 11.02 9.07 -22.94
C VAL A 59 10.96 10.50 -23.53
N PHE A 60 11.57 10.71 -24.70
CA PHE A 60 11.58 11.98 -25.41
C PHE A 60 10.33 12.16 -26.30
N GLY A 61 9.17 12.29 -25.65
CA GLY A 61 7.87 12.50 -26.31
C GLY A 61 7.11 13.74 -25.87
N GLY A 62 7.38 14.26 -24.66
CA GLY A 62 6.73 15.44 -24.10
C GLY A 62 5.21 15.29 -23.87
N GLY A 63 4.66 16.07 -22.93
CA GLY A 63 3.20 16.19 -22.77
C GLY A 63 2.51 15.14 -21.90
N PHE A 64 3.24 14.40 -21.06
CA PHE A 64 2.63 13.57 -20.03
C PHE A 64 2.24 14.39 -18.80
N ASP A 65 1.00 14.22 -18.33
CA ASP A 65 0.53 14.84 -17.09
C ASP A 65 1.04 14.09 -15.86
N THR A 66 1.14 12.76 -15.98
CA THR A 66 1.56 11.87 -14.88
C THR A 66 2.65 10.91 -15.36
N LEU A 67 3.72 10.80 -14.57
CA LEU A 67 4.73 9.77 -14.74
C LEU A 67 4.74 8.84 -13.53
N LEU A 68 4.56 7.55 -13.75
CA LEU A 68 4.78 6.49 -12.76
C LEU A 68 6.09 5.78 -13.11
N VAL A 69 6.94 5.51 -12.13
CA VAL A 69 8.16 4.72 -12.30
C VAL A 69 7.91 3.33 -11.75
N ALA A 70 8.01 2.33 -12.62
CA ALA A 70 7.87 0.93 -12.24
C ALA A 70 8.95 0.53 -11.23
N GLY A 71 8.65 -0.50 -10.43
CA GLY A 71 9.65 -1.15 -9.60
C GLY A 71 10.27 -2.37 -10.29
N GLY A 72 11.22 -2.99 -9.61
CA GLY A 72 11.87 -4.26 -9.99
C GLY A 72 11.91 -5.23 -8.80
N MET A 73 12.31 -6.48 -9.06
CA MET A 73 12.59 -7.45 -8.00
C MET A 73 13.88 -7.13 -7.23
N GLU A 74 14.83 -6.51 -7.91
CA GLU A 74 16.04 -5.95 -7.32
C GLU A 74 15.95 -4.42 -7.29
N LEU A 75 16.90 -3.79 -6.60
CA LEU A 75 17.00 -2.34 -6.59
C LEU A 75 17.40 -1.82 -7.97
N PRO A 76 16.67 -0.85 -8.51
CA PRO A 76 16.93 -0.37 -9.86
C PRO A 76 18.26 0.37 -9.96
N THR A 77 18.95 0.11 -11.07
CA THR A 77 20.17 0.78 -11.51
C THR A 77 19.92 1.48 -12.85
N PRO A 78 19.08 2.54 -12.86
CA PRO A 78 18.75 3.25 -14.09
C PRO A 78 20.00 3.89 -14.70
N PRO A 79 20.07 4.02 -16.05
CA PRO A 79 21.15 4.74 -16.70
C PRO A 79 21.26 6.18 -16.20
N ALA A 80 22.48 6.72 -16.10
CA ALA A 80 22.71 8.09 -15.64
C ALA A 80 21.91 9.12 -16.44
N GLN A 81 21.82 8.92 -17.76
CA GLN A 81 21.07 9.81 -18.64
C GLN A 81 19.56 9.81 -18.36
N LEU A 82 19.01 8.67 -17.90
CA LEU A 82 17.62 8.59 -17.47
C LEU A 82 17.40 9.39 -16.18
N LEU A 83 18.34 9.33 -15.23
CA LEU A 83 18.29 10.11 -14.00
C LEU A 83 18.41 11.61 -14.31
N GLU A 84 19.35 12.02 -15.15
CA GLU A 84 19.51 13.41 -15.59
C GLU A 84 18.24 13.94 -16.26
N TRP A 85 17.63 13.14 -17.14
CA TRP A 85 16.35 13.48 -17.76
C TRP A 85 15.23 13.62 -16.73
N LEU A 86 15.12 12.71 -15.76
CA LEU A 86 14.12 12.80 -14.70
C LEU A 86 14.31 14.06 -13.84
N THR A 87 15.54 14.41 -13.49
CA THR A 87 15.86 15.63 -12.75
C THR A 87 15.41 16.88 -13.52
N GLN A 88 15.64 16.93 -14.84
CA GLN A 88 15.24 18.07 -15.68
C GLN A 88 13.73 18.12 -15.93
N ALA A 89 13.11 16.97 -16.20
CA ALA A 89 11.70 16.85 -16.54
C ALA A 89 10.78 16.85 -15.31
N GLY A 90 11.30 16.63 -14.09
CA GLY A 90 10.49 16.40 -12.89
C GLY A 90 9.41 17.45 -12.65
N ASN A 91 9.69 18.73 -12.92
CA ASN A 91 8.75 19.85 -12.73
C ASN A 91 7.73 20.02 -13.89
N SER A 92 7.89 19.28 -14.99
CA SER A 92 6.97 19.33 -16.13
C SER A 92 5.73 18.46 -15.95
N PHE A 93 5.79 17.47 -15.07
CA PHE A 93 4.64 16.61 -14.76
C PHE A 93 3.76 17.27 -13.71
N ARG A 94 2.43 17.14 -13.86
CA ARG A 94 1.49 17.54 -12.80
C ARG A 94 1.71 16.72 -11.52
N ARG A 95 2.05 15.44 -11.68
CA ARG A 95 2.45 14.54 -10.60
C ARG A 95 3.41 13.46 -11.10
N ILE A 96 4.31 13.04 -10.23
CA ILE A 96 5.25 11.95 -10.47
C ILE A 96 5.15 10.94 -9.32
N GLY A 97 5.24 9.65 -9.67
CA GLY A 97 5.12 8.60 -8.69
C GLY A 97 6.06 7.43 -8.87
N GLY A 98 6.33 6.75 -7.76
CA GLY A 98 7.21 5.59 -7.69
C GLY A 98 6.45 4.39 -7.13
N ILE A 99 6.44 3.29 -7.87
CA ILE A 99 5.80 2.04 -7.44
C ILE A 99 6.90 1.11 -6.94
N CYS A 100 6.78 0.58 -5.72
CA CYS A 100 7.77 -0.33 -5.14
C CYS A 100 9.16 0.34 -5.09
N THR A 101 10.18 -0.34 -5.60
CA THR A 101 11.55 0.15 -5.75
C THR A 101 11.68 1.27 -6.79
N GLY A 102 10.64 1.59 -7.58
CA GLY A 102 10.62 2.77 -8.45
C GLY A 102 10.80 4.09 -7.67
N THR A 103 10.46 4.11 -6.37
CA THR A 103 10.78 5.23 -5.47
C THR A 103 12.29 5.49 -5.36
N PHE A 104 13.14 4.46 -5.45
CA PHE A 104 14.60 4.66 -5.45
C PHE A 104 15.08 5.44 -6.67
N VAL A 105 14.46 5.24 -7.83
CA VAL A 105 14.79 6.00 -9.05
C VAL A 105 14.47 7.48 -8.85
N LEU A 106 13.32 7.80 -8.24
CA LEU A 106 12.97 9.17 -7.89
C LEU A 106 13.93 9.79 -6.88
N ALA A 107 14.36 9.01 -5.88
CA ALA A 107 15.35 9.44 -4.89
C ALA A 107 16.72 9.72 -5.55
N GLN A 108 17.19 8.81 -6.41
CA GLN A 108 18.43 8.95 -7.18
C GLN A 108 18.41 10.17 -8.12
N ALA A 109 17.25 10.51 -8.69
CA ALA A 109 17.05 11.70 -9.51
C ALA A 109 16.92 13.00 -8.68
N GLY A 110 17.00 12.93 -7.34
CA GLY A 110 16.91 14.08 -6.44
C GLY A 110 15.50 14.66 -6.28
N LEU A 111 14.46 13.95 -6.72
CA LEU A 111 13.09 14.46 -6.75
C LEU A 111 12.35 14.37 -5.41
N LEU A 112 12.93 13.67 -4.42
CA LEU A 112 12.30 13.40 -3.12
C LEU A 112 12.85 14.25 -1.96
N GLY A 113 13.79 15.16 -2.21
CA GLY A 113 14.44 15.94 -1.14
C GLY A 113 13.44 16.70 -0.27
N GLY A 114 13.44 16.43 1.04
CA GLY A 114 12.53 17.04 2.03
C GLY A 114 11.07 16.59 1.93
N ARG A 115 10.74 15.61 1.08
CA ARG A 115 9.37 15.11 0.86
C ARG A 115 9.13 13.82 1.64
N ARG A 116 7.87 13.57 1.96
CA ARG A 116 7.39 12.28 2.46
C ARG A 116 7.25 11.28 1.32
N CYS A 117 7.67 10.05 1.54
CA CYS A 117 7.47 8.97 0.58
C CYS A 117 7.32 7.60 1.26
N THR A 118 6.99 6.58 0.47
CA THR A 118 7.06 5.17 0.87
C THR A 118 7.66 4.34 -0.26
N THR A 119 8.08 3.12 0.07
CA THR A 119 8.54 2.08 -0.85
C THR A 119 8.20 0.72 -0.25
N HIS A 120 8.56 -0.37 -0.91
CA HIS A 120 8.29 -1.71 -0.39
C HIS A 120 8.96 -1.94 0.99
N TRP A 121 8.22 -2.51 1.94
CA TRP A 121 8.62 -2.65 3.34
C TRP A 121 10.01 -3.29 3.50
N MET A 122 10.35 -4.26 2.65
CA MET A 122 11.64 -4.97 2.68
C MET A 122 12.84 -4.04 2.51
N VAL A 123 12.69 -2.94 1.77
CA VAL A 123 13.78 -2.02 1.41
C VAL A 123 13.52 -0.60 1.93
N SER A 124 12.48 -0.40 2.73
CA SER A 124 12.12 0.91 3.26
C SER A 124 13.20 1.51 4.17
N ASN A 125 13.84 0.68 5.00
CA ASN A 125 14.97 1.10 5.84
C ASN A 125 16.16 1.51 4.98
N GLU A 126 16.49 0.71 3.96
CA GLU A 126 17.60 1.01 3.05
C GLU A 126 17.38 2.33 2.29
N LEU A 127 16.13 2.63 1.89
CA LEU A 127 15.81 3.92 1.26
C LEU A 127 16.16 5.09 2.19
N GLY A 128 15.77 5.00 3.47
CA GLY A 128 16.06 6.04 4.46
C GLY A 128 17.55 6.18 4.77
N GLU A 129 18.27 5.06 4.83
CA GLU A 129 19.73 5.05 5.05
C GLU A 129 20.50 5.67 3.89
N ARG A 130 20.07 5.42 2.65
CA ARG A 130 20.74 5.93 1.44
C ARG A 130 20.38 7.38 1.10
N PHE A 131 19.20 7.84 1.52
CA PHE A 131 18.69 9.17 1.20
C PHE A 131 18.17 9.84 2.49
N PRO A 132 19.06 10.31 3.38
CA PRO A 132 18.68 10.81 4.70
C PRO A 132 17.79 12.06 4.69
N ASP A 133 17.78 12.79 3.57
CA ASP A 133 16.96 13.99 3.38
C ASP A 133 15.50 13.66 2.98
N VAL A 134 15.17 12.37 2.82
CA VAL A 134 13.84 11.88 2.44
C VAL A 134 13.10 11.36 3.66
N ALA A 135 11.88 11.83 3.89
CA ALA A 135 11.05 11.39 5.02
C ALA A 135 10.30 10.09 4.67
N VAL A 136 10.95 8.94 4.86
CA VAL A 136 10.39 7.61 4.53
C VAL A 136 9.35 7.16 5.56
N GLU A 137 8.14 6.81 5.10
CA GLU A 137 7.09 6.18 5.91
C GLU A 137 7.04 4.66 5.69
N HIS A 138 7.73 3.93 6.56
CA HIS A 138 8.06 2.50 6.39
C HIS A 138 6.90 1.50 6.26
N ASP A 139 5.70 1.82 6.76
CA ASP A 139 4.55 0.89 6.76
C ASP A 139 3.29 1.57 6.19
N ARG A 140 3.46 2.32 5.08
CA ARG A 140 2.34 2.88 4.31
C ARG A 140 2.21 2.22 2.96
N ILE A 141 0.99 1.86 2.57
CA ILE A 141 0.67 1.35 1.23
C ILE A 141 0.98 2.38 0.16
N PHE A 142 0.60 3.64 0.39
CA PHE A 142 1.02 4.75 -0.44
C PHE A 142 1.11 6.07 0.34
N VAL A 143 1.92 6.99 -0.15
CA VAL A 143 2.11 8.34 0.40
C VAL A 143 1.97 9.36 -0.72
N VAL A 144 1.22 10.42 -0.42
CA VAL A 144 1.05 11.59 -1.29
C VAL A 144 1.60 12.82 -0.59
N ASP A 145 2.57 13.49 -1.21
CA ASP A 145 3.16 14.75 -0.77
C ASP A 145 3.25 15.71 -1.96
N GLY A 146 2.20 16.53 -2.12
CA GLY A 146 2.05 17.44 -3.27
C GLY A 146 2.08 16.67 -4.60
N PRO A 147 3.06 16.95 -5.49
CA PRO A 147 3.17 16.25 -6.77
C PRO A 147 3.80 14.86 -6.66
N ILE A 148 4.28 14.44 -5.48
CA ILE A 148 4.98 13.16 -5.28
C ILE A 148 4.02 12.09 -4.75
N TRP A 149 3.92 10.97 -5.48
CA TRP A 149 2.95 9.90 -5.23
C TRP A 149 3.67 8.53 -5.21
N THR A 150 3.94 7.98 -4.03
CA THR A 150 4.76 6.75 -3.92
C THR A 150 4.00 5.62 -3.28
N SER A 151 4.28 4.37 -3.66
CA SER A 151 3.62 3.19 -3.10
C SER A 151 4.56 2.04 -2.78
N ALA A 152 4.10 1.15 -1.92
CA ALA A 152 4.78 -0.07 -1.51
C ALA A 152 5.05 -1.05 -2.67
N GLY A 153 4.36 -0.91 -3.81
CA GLY A 153 4.48 -1.85 -4.93
C GLY A 153 3.53 -3.03 -4.89
N MET A 154 3.71 -3.96 -5.84
CA MET A 154 2.79 -5.08 -6.07
C MET A 154 1.35 -4.53 -6.21
N SER A 155 0.40 -5.09 -5.47
CA SER A 155 -0.99 -4.62 -5.48
C SER A 155 -1.17 -3.19 -4.95
N ALA A 156 -0.20 -2.61 -4.22
CA ALA A 156 -0.26 -1.21 -3.78
C ALA A 156 -0.09 -0.21 -4.94
N GLY A 157 0.43 -0.65 -6.09
CA GLY A 157 0.41 0.15 -7.32
C GLY A 157 -1.02 0.45 -7.77
N THR A 158 -1.90 -0.55 -7.66
CA THR A 158 -3.34 -0.41 -7.97
C THR A 158 -4.03 0.55 -7.01
N ASP A 159 -3.75 0.49 -5.70
CA ASP A 159 -4.33 1.44 -4.74
C ASP A 159 -3.86 2.88 -5.01
N LEU A 160 -2.58 3.07 -5.36
CA LEU A 160 -2.05 4.38 -5.72
C LEU A 160 -2.76 4.96 -6.95
N ALA A 161 -2.94 4.15 -8.01
CA ALA A 161 -3.64 4.56 -9.21
C ALA A 161 -5.13 4.85 -8.94
N LEU A 162 -5.78 4.08 -8.06
CA LEU A 162 -7.16 4.34 -7.64
C LEU A 162 -7.28 5.67 -6.89
N ALA A 163 -6.32 5.99 -6.03
CA ALA A 163 -6.25 7.28 -5.36
C ALA A 163 -6.03 8.44 -6.36
N MET A 164 -5.29 8.21 -7.45
CA MET A 164 -5.15 9.19 -8.52
C MET A 164 -6.47 9.41 -9.28
N VAL A 165 -7.20 8.34 -9.60
CA VAL A 165 -8.52 8.43 -10.24
C VAL A 165 -9.52 9.15 -9.34
N GLU A 166 -9.50 8.87 -8.03
CA GLU A 166 -10.34 9.56 -7.05
C GLU A 166 -10.01 11.05 -6.97
N ASN A 167 -8.72 11.41 -6.97
CA ASN A 167 -8.30 12.81 -6.99
C ASN A 167 -8.75 13.55 -8.26
N ASP A 168 -8.83 12.86 -9.40
CA ASP A 168 -9.13 13.48 -10.68
C ASP A 168 -10.64 13.56 -10.98
N HIS A 169 -11.40 12.53 -10.58
CA HIS A 169 -12.80 12.36 -10.97
C HIS A 169 -13.74 12.02 -9.82
N GLY A 170 -13.24 12.07 -8.59
CA GLY A 170 -14.02 11.81 -7.40
C GLY A 170 -14.19 10.33 -7.07
N ARG A 171 -14.75 10.09 -5.88
CA ARG A 171 -14.85 8.77 -5.27
C ARG A 171 -15.75 7.81 -6.04
N ASP A 172 -16.82 8.28 -6.65
CA ASP A 172 -17.78 7.42 -7.33
C ASP A 172 -17.14 6.70 -8.52
N ILE A 173 -16.34 7.41 -9.30
CA ILE A 173 -15.60 6.83 -10.42
C ILE A 173 -14.54 5.84 -9.92
N ALA A 174 -13.76 6.23 -8.90
CA ALA A 174 -12.78 5.33 -8.30
C ALA A 174 -13.42 4.07 -7.68
N GLY A 175 -14.61 4.21 -7.09
CA GLY A 175 -15.42 3.11 -6.56
C GLY A 175 -15.85 2.15 -7.66
N SER A 176 -16.40 2.68 -8.76
CA SER A 176 -16.77 1.87 -9.93
C SER A 176 -15.60 1.11 -10.52
N VAL A 177 -14.40 1.70 -10.57
CA VAL A 177 -13.18 1.02 -11.02
C VAL A 177 -12.79 -0.10 -10.05
N ALA A 178 -12.82 0.15 -8.74
CA ALA A 178 -12.53 -0.86 -7.73
C ALA A 178 -13.51 -2.05 -7.81
N ASP A 179 -14.79 -1.79 -8.06
CA ASP A 179 -15.81 -2.82 -8.26
C ASP A 179 -15.52 -3.67 -9.50
N LYS A 180 -15.14 -3.05 -10.63
CA LYS A 180 -14.73 -3.76 -11.86
C LYS A 180 -13.47 -4.60 -11.67
N LEU A 181 -12.57 -4.16 -10.79
CA LEU A 181 -11.37 -4.92 -10.38
C LEU A 181 -11.68 -6.01 -9.34
N LEU A 182 -12.94 -6.15 -8.92
CA LEU A 182 -13.37 -7.10 -7.89
C LEU A 182 -12.61 -6.94 -6.57
N LEU A 183 -12.24 -5.70 -6.23
CA LEU A 183 -11.55 -5.42 -4.98
C LEU A 183 -12.53 -5.52 -3.83
N TYR A 184 -12.31 -6.53 -2.97
CA TYR A 184 -13.09 -6.69 -1.73
C TYR A 184 -13.01 -5.45 -0.83
N HIS A 185 -11.87 -4.76 -0.84
CA HIS A 185 -11.63 -3.60 0.00
C HIS A 185 -10.63 -2.66 -0.66
N ARG A 186 -10.97 -1.37 -0.71
CA ARG A 186 -10.06 -0.29 -1.16
C ARG A 186 -9.16 0.11 0.00
N ARG A 187 -7.85 -0.11 -0.17
CA ARG A 187 -6.89 0.23 0.87
C ARG A 187 -6.56 1.72 0.79
N SER A 188 -6.45 2.35 1.96
CA SER A 188 -6.09 3.75 2.10
C SER A 188 -4.57 3.93 2.19
N GLY A 189 -4.08 5.15 1.94
CA GLY A 189 -2.66 5.45 2.13
C GLY A 189 -2.20 5.25 3.58
N THR A 190 -3.12 5.32 4.55
CA THR A 190 -2.83 5.08 5.96
C THR A 190 -2.70 3.60 6.33
N ASP A 191 -3.02 2.69 5.42
CA ASP A 191 -2.92 1.26 5.70
C ASP A 191 -1.49 0.76 5.73
N GLY A 192 -1.28 -0.24 6.61
CA GLY A 192 -0.04 -1.02 6.67
C GLY A 192 0.15 -1.85 5.41
N GLN A 193 1.39 -2.00 4.96
CA GLN A 193 1.69 -2.74 3.72
C GLN A 193 1.36 -4.23 3.84
N ARG A 194 1.46 -4.77 5.05
CA ARG A 194 1.17 -6.18 5.37
C ARG A 194 -0.09 -6.26 6.20
N SER A 195 -1.00 -7.17 5.82
CA SER A 195 -2.10 -7.56 6.71
C SER A 195 -1.52 -8.06 8.03
N ALA A 196 -2.23 -7.84 9.15
CA ALA A 196 -1.71 -8.26 10.44
C ALA A 196 -1.48 -9.78 10.48
N LEU A 197 -2.29 -10.53 9.73
CA LEU A 197 -2.12 -11.98 9.55
C LEU A 197 -0.80 -12.34 8.84
N LEU A 198 -0.52 -11.73 7.68
CA LEU A 198 0.73 -11.99 6.96
C LEU A 198 1.94 -11.48 7.74
N ALA A 199 1.78 -10.43 8.54
CA ALA A 199 2.82 -9.94 9.43
C ALA A 199 3.22 -10.95 10.52
N LEU A 200 2.27 -11.77 10.99
CA LEU A 200 2.53 -12.81 12.00
C LEU A 200 3.35 -13.98 11.46
N ALA A 201 3.21 -14.32 10.17
CA ALA A 201 3.98 -15.35 9.47
C ALA A 201 4.28 -16.64 10.30
N PRO A 202 3.25 -17.30 10.87
CA PRO A 202 3.46 -18.45 11.75
C PRO A 202 4.10 -19.62 11.00
N ARG A 203 5.18 -20.17 11.57
CA ARG A 203 5.93 -21.28 10.98
C ARG A 203 5.30 -22.63 11.30
N SER A 204 4.71 -22.76 12.49
CA SER A 204 4.08 -23.99 12.94
C SER A 204 2.55 -23.97 12.78
N ASP A 205 1.97 -25.14 12.52
CA ASP A 205 0.51 -25.30 12.44
C ASP A 205 -0.18 -24.99 13.78
N ARG A 206 0.53 -25.17 14.91
CA ARG A 206 0.01 -24.86 16.25
C ARG A 206 -0.23 -23.36 16.41
N ILE A 207 0.74 -22.52 16.04
CA ILE A 207 0.56 -21.06 16.10
C ILE A 207 -0.45 -20.61 15.03
N ARG A 208 -0.44 -21.21 13.84
CA ARG A 208 -1.44 -20.91 12.79
C ARG A 208 -2.86 -21.16 13.30
N ARG A 209 -3.12 -22.29 13.97
CA ARG A 209 -4.43 -22.60 14.58
C ARG A 209 -4.86 -21.55 15.61
N ALA A 210 -3.97 -21.14 16.51
CA ALA A 210 -4.29 -20.11 17.49
C ALA A 210 -4.63 -18.75 16.85
N ILE A 211 -3.93 -18.38 15.77
CA ILE A 211 -4.22 -17.14 15.03
C ILE A 211 -5.57 -17.25 14.31
N SER A 212 -5.88 -18.37 13.65
CA SER A 212 -7.19 -18.59 13.02
C SER A 212 -8.32 -18.53 14.05
N PHE A 213 -8.16 -19.22 15.18
CA PHE A 213 -9.11 -19.18 16.28
C PHE A 213 -9.32 -17.76 16.80
N ALA A 214 -8.24 -16.98 16.99
CA ALA A 214 -8.34 -15.58 17.40
C ALA A 214 -9.15 -14.74 16.40
N ARG A 215 -8.96 -14.94 15.08
CA ARG A 215 -9.67 -14.20 14.02
C ARG A 215 -11.16 -14.48 14.01
N GLU A 216 -11.56 -15.72 14.22
CA GLU A 216 -12.98 -16.12 14.26
C GLU A 216 -13.69 -15.61 15.52
N LYS A 217 -12.92 -15.23 16.55
CA LYS A 217 -13.40 -14.95 17.90
C LYS A 217 -13.00 -13.57 18.41
N LEU A 218 -12.75 -12.60 17.51
CA LEU A 218 -12.21 -11.28 17.88
C LEU A 218 -13.11 -10.50 18.85
N SER A 219 -14.44 -10.64 18.74
CA SER A 219 -15.43 -10.01 19.62
C SER A 219 -15.42 -10.56 21.06
N GLU A 220 -14.88 -11.76 21.26
CA GLU A 220 -14.86 -12.43 22.56
C GLU A 220 -13.56 -12.14 23.34
N PRO A 221 -13.52 -12.34 24.67
CA PRO A 221 -12.27 -12.31 25.43
C PRO A 221 -11.29 -13.38 24.94
N LEU A 222 -10.07 -12.95 24.56
CA LEU A 222 -9.00 -13.82 24.06
C LEU A 222 -7.78 -13.75 25.00
N PRO A 223 -7.88 -14.24 26.26
CA PRO A 223 -6.73 -14.34 27.13
C PRO A 223 -5.75 -15.40 26.60
N VAL A 224 -4.51 -15.37 27.08
CA VAL A 224 -3.43 -16.22 26.57
C VAL A 224 -3.72 -17.71 26.74
N GLU A 225 -4.46 -18.07 27.79
CA GLU A 225 -4.87 -19.44 28.12
C GLU A 225 -5.76 -20.02 27.02
N ARG A 226 -6.75 -19.24 26.57
CA ARG A 226 -7.70 -19.66 25.53
C ARG A 226 -7.00 -19.84 24.17
N LEU A 227 -6.04 -18.97 23.86
CA LEU A 227 -5.22 -19.11 22.65
C LEU A 227 -4.27 -20.30 22.72
N ALA A 228 -3.71 -20.57 23.91
CA ALA A 228 -2.83 -21.70 24.15
C ALA A 228 -3.58 -23.04 24.03
N GLU A 229 -4.83 -23.09 24.51
CA GLU A 229 -5.73 -24.23 24.35
C GLU A 229 -5.99 -24.54 22.87
N ALA A 230 -6.30 -23.53 22.05
CA ALA A 230 -6.46 -23.68 20.60
C ALA A 230 -5.17 -24.19 19.89
N ALA A 231 -3.99 -23.91 20.48
CA ALA A 231 -2.71 -24.45 20.01
C ALA A 231 -2.34 -25.82 20.62
N SER A 232 -3.12 -26.33 21.57
CA SER A 232 -2.81 -27.51 22.39
C SER A 232 -1.48 -27.38 23.13
N LEU A 233 -1.25 -26.23 23.77
CA LEU A 233 -0.04 -25.89 24.51
C LEU A 233 -0.37 -25.34 25.90
N SER A 234 0.57 -25.46 26.83
CA SER A 234 0.48 -24.66 28.07
C SER A 234 0.67 -23.16 27.77
N PRO A 235 0.09 -22.24 28.57
CA PRO A 235 0.19 -20.79 28.35
C PRO A 235 1.63 -20.28 28.25
N ARG A 236 2.54 -20.86 29.04
CA ARG A 236 3.98 -20.52 29.03
C ARG A 236 4.66 -20.96 27.73
N GLN A 237 4.42 -22.20 27.30
CA GLN A 237 4.97 -22.71 26.04
C GLN A 237 4.43 -21.93 24.84
N PHE A 238 3.13 -21.68 24.83
CA PHE A 238 2.47 -20.89 23.79
C PHE A 238 3.06 -19.48 23.69
N SER A 239 3.15 -18.73 24.79
CA SER A 239 3.68 -17.36 24.77
C SER A 239 5.11 -17.30 24.24
N ARG A 240 5.97 -18.24 24.66
CA ARG A 240 7.35 -18.33 24.20
C ARG A 240 7.44 -18.66 22.71
N MET A 241 6.70 -19.68 22.28
CA MET A 241 6.70 -20.14 20.89
C MET A 241 6.09 -19.10 19.94
N PHE A 242 4.98 -18.49 20.35
CA PHE A 242 4.32 -17.42 19.59
C PHE A 242 5.26 -16.23 19.38
N ARG A 243 5.96 -15.77 20.43
CA ARG A 243 6.92 -14.67 20.29
C ARG A 243 8.12 -15.04 19.43
N ALA A 244 8.63 -16.27 19.57
CA ALA A 244 9.75 -16.75 18.76
C ALA A 244 9.39 -16.86 17.27
N GLU A 245 8.16 -17.25 16.93
CA GLU A 245 7.73 -17.37 15.54
C GLU A 245 7.26 -16.05 14.92
N THR A 246 6.54 -15.22 15.69
CA THR A 246 5.83 -14.03 15.16
C THR A 246 6.52 -12.71 15.48
N GLY A 247 7.55 -12.71 16.34
CA GLY A 247 8.25 -11.51 16.80
C GLY A 247 7.50 -10.66 17.84
N GLN A 248 6.25 -11.00 18.18
CA GLN A 248 5.41 -10.21 19.10
C GLN A 248 4.66 -11.07 20.11
N THR A 249 4.07 -10.45 21.14
CA THR A 249 3.26 -11.17 22.15
C THR A 249 1.88 -11.53 21.60
N PRO A 250 1.23 -12.59 22.11
CA PRO A 250 -0.14 -12.94 21.71
C PRO A 250 -1.14 -11.79 21.89
N ALA A 251 -1.04 -11.04 23.00
CA ALA A 251 -1.92 -9.90 23.26
C ALA A 251 -1.76 -8.78 22.21
N ARG A 252 -0.53 -8.48 21.81
CA ARG A 252 -0.26 -7.47 20.77
C ARG A 252 -0.75 -7.92 19.40
N ALA A 253 -0.63 -9.21 19.08
CA ALA A 253 -1.18 -9.79 17.86
C ALA A 253 -2.70 -9.67 17.80
N VAL A 254 -3.40 -10.04 18.88
CA VAL A 254 -4.86 -9.91 18.97
C VAL A 254 -5.27 -8.44 18.87
N GLU A 255 -4.61 -7.52 19.57
CA GLU A 255 -4.88 -6.09 19.46
C GLU A 255 -4.78 -5.61 18.00
N ARG A 256 -3.73 -6.00 17.27
CA ARG A 256 -3.54 -5.62 15.86
C ARG A 256 -4.63 -6.20 14.95
N LEU A 257 -5.01 -7.47 15.15
CA LEU A 257 -6.11 -8.10 14.41
C LEU A 257 -7.45 -7.38 14.66
N ARG A 258 -7.71 -6.96 15.91
CA ARG A 258 -8.90 -6.18 16.25
C ARG A 258 -8.90 -4.79 15.62
N VAL A 259 -7.75 -4.10 15.61
CA VAL A 259 -7.61 -2.79 14.94
C VAL A 259 -7.92 -2.93 13.45
N GLU A 260 -7.38 -3.97 12.79
CA GLU A 260 -7.63 -4.23 11.38
C GLU A 260 -9.12 -4.52 11.10
N ALA A 261 -9.76 -5.37 11.91
CA ALA A 261 -11.20 -5.64 11.78
C ALA A 261 -12.06 -4.38 12.03
N ALA A 262 -11.71 -3.58 13.03
CA ALA A 262 -12.43 -2.34 13.36
C ALA A 262 -12.30 -1.30 12.25
N ARG A 263 -11.12 -1.20 11.63
CA ARG A 263 -10.88 -0.29 10.50
C ARG A 263 -11.80 -0.63 9.33
N VAL A 264 -11.82 -1.89 8.91
CA VAL A 264 -12.69 -2.36 7.80
C VAL A 264 -14.16 -2.03 8.09
N MET A 265 -14.62 -2.24 9.32
CA MET A 265 -16.01 -1.92 9.70
C MET A 265 -16.28 -0.40 9.71
N ILE A 266 -15.32 0.43 10.14
CA ILE A 266 -15.45 1.89 10.15
C ILE A 266 -15.57 2.46 8.73
N GLU A 267 -14.82 1.88 7.78
CA GLU A 267 -14.74 2.34 6.40
C GLU A 267 -15.92 1.86 5.56
N THR A 268 -16.42 0.65 5.81
CA THR A 268 -17.50 0.04 5.01
C THR A 268 -18.90 0.28 5.58
N THR A 269 -19.03 0.76 6.83
CA THR A 269 -20.32 0.91 7.51
C THR A 269 -20.49 2.26 8.21
N ARG A 270 -21.74 2.58 8.56
CA ARG A 270 -22.11 3.78 9.34
C ARG A 270 -22.31 3.51 10.83
N HIS A 271 -21.90 2.34 11.34
CA HIS A 271 -22.15 1.95 12.73
C HIS A 271 -21.51 2.91 13.75
N PRO A 272 -22.15 3.22 14.90
CA PRO A 272 -21.54 4.03 15.95
C PRO A 272 -20.21 3.44 16.45
N MET A 273 -19.26 4.28 16.86
CA MET A 273 -17.93 3.82 17.31
C MET A 273 -18.00 2.85 18.50
N GLY A 274 -18.97 3.04 19.39
CA GLY A 274 -19.23 2.09 20.49
C GLY A 274 -19.61 0.70 19.98
N PHE A 275 -20.49 0.63 18.97
CA PHE A 275 -20.88 -0.63 18.33
C PHE A 275 -19.68 -1.32 17.69
N VAL A 276 -18.89 -0.58 16.90
CA VAL A 276 -17.66 -1.12 16.29
C VAL A 276 -16.71 -1.67 17.36
N ALA A 277 -16.53 -0.95 18.47
CA ALA A 277 -15.63 -1.38 19.55
C ALA A 277 -16.10 -2.69 20.20
N THR A 278 -17.41 -2.88 20.39
CA THR A 278 -17.98 -4.12 20.92
C THR A 278 -17.81 -5.27 19.92
N GLU A 279 -18.21 -5.07 18.66
CA GLU A 279 -18.14 -6.10 17.62
C GLU A 279 -16.72 -6.56 17.30
N THR A 280 -15.72 -5.71 17.58
CA THR A 280 -14.31 -6.03 17.38
C THR A 280 -13.56 -6.36 18.66
N GLY A 281 -14.25 -6.44 19.80
CA GLY A 281 -13.71 -6.94 21.07
C GLY A 281 -12.83 -5.97 21.85
N PHE A 282 -12.93 -4.66 21.60
CA PHE A 282 -12.30 -3.62 22.43
C PHE A 282 -13.10 -3.27 23.69
N MET A 283 -14.34 -3.79 23.81
CA MET A 283 -15.35 -3.49 24.84
C MET A 283 -15.90 -2.06 24.78
N ASP A 284 -15.03 -1.06 24.68
CA ASP A 284 -15.41 0.35 24.64
C ASP A 284 -14.60 1.15 23.61
N ALA A 285 -15.16 2.29 23.20
CA ALA A 285 -14.57 3.14 22.16
C ALA A 285 -13.24 3.77 22.58
N GLU A 286 -12.97 3.96 23.87
CA GLU A 286 -11.74 4.58 24.36
C GLU A 286 -10.56 3.60 24.32
N ARG A 287 -10.79 2.33 24.67
CA ARG A 287 -9.82 1.24 24.47
C ARG A 287 -9.50 1.06 22.99
N MET A 288 -10.51 1.06 22.13
CA MET A 288 -10.33 1.02 20.68
C MET A 288 -9.49 2.23 20.22
N ARG A 289 -9.84 3.45 20.65
CA ARG A 289 -9.08 4.66 20.28
C ARG A 289 -7.61 4.57 20.64
N ARG A 290 -7.28 4.12 21.86
CA ARG A 290 -5.89 3.95 22.30
C ARG A 290 -5.15 2.89 21.47
N ALA A 291 -5.80 1.80 21.11
CA ALA A 291 -5.21 0.77 20.26
C ALA A 291 -4.93 1.28 18.84
N PHE A 292 -5.83 2.08 18.27
CA PHE A 292 -5.64 2.73 16.97
C PHE A 292 -4.46 3.71 16.98
N VAL A 293 -4.35 4.56 18.00
CA VAL A 293 -3.21 5.49 18.11
C VAL A 293 -1.90 4.73 18.26
N ARG A 294 -1.86 3.65 19.05
CA ARG A 294 -0.65 2.81 19.18
C ARG A 294 -0.27 2.08 17.90
N THR A 295 -1.25 1.64 17.12
CA THR A 295 -1.04 0.73 15.98
C THR A 295 -0.90 1.48 14.65
N LEU A 296 -1.67 2.54 14.44
CA LEU A 296 -1.78 3.28 13.18
C LEU A 296 -1.34 4.76 13.30
N GLY A 297 -1.11 5.25 14.52
CA GLY A 297 -0.67 6.64 14.77
C GLY A 297 -1.79 7.69 14.77
N HIS A 298 -3.05 7.31 14.51
CA HIS A 298 -4.19 8.23 14.47
C HIS A 298 -5.47 7.60 15.06
N PRO A 299 -6.43 8.41 15.55
CA PRO A 299 -7.66 7.90 16.17
C PRO A 299 -8.68 7.37 15.14
N PRO A 300 -9.63 6.49 15.56
CA PRO A 300 -10.65 5.91 14.68
C PRO A 300 -11.58 6.95 14.03
N GLN A 301 -11.81 8.06 14.72
CA GLN A 301 -12.64 9.17 14.23
C GLN A 301 -12.00 9.86 13.01
N GLY A 302 -10.66 9.89 12.94
CA GLY A 302 -9.92 10.43 11.80
C GLY A 302 -10.18 9.62 10.54
N LEU A 303 -10.23 8.29 10.66
CA LEU A 303 -10.56 7.38 9.56
C LEU A 303 -11.98 7.59 9.04
N ARG A 304 -12.96 7.72 9.94
CA ARG A 304 -14.33 8.02 9.53
C ARG A 304 -14.46 9.40 8.90
N ARG A 305 -13.71 10.40 9.37
CA ARG A 305 -13.72 11.74 8.77
C ARG A 305 -13.14 11.68 7.36
N ILE A 306 -12.01 11.01 7.16
CA ILE A 306 -11.47 10.73 5.82
C ILE A 306 -12.58 10.07 5.00
N ALA A 307 -13.14 8.95 5.46
CA ALA A 307 -14.24 8.27 4.77
C ALA A 307 -15.56 9.06 4.61
N ARG A 308 -15.77 10.21 5.30
CA ARG A 308 -17.01 11.03 5.30
C ARG A 308 -16.89 12.40 4.64
N THR A 309 -15.70 12.99 4.57
CA THR A 309 -15.43 14.05 3.56
C THR A 309 -15.51 13.46 2.14
N ASP A 310 -15.49 12.13 2.08
CA ASP A 310 -15.66 11.27 0.92
C ASP A 310 -17.06 10.58 0.88
N GLY A 311 -18.14 11.28 1.25
CA GLY A 311 -19.50 10.71 1.24
C GLY A 311 -20.60 11.71 0.90
#